data_AF-A0A7K1FPJ8-F1
#
_entry.id   AF-A0A7K1FPJ8-F1
#
_cell.length_a   1.000
_cell.length_b   1.000
_cell.length_c   1.000
_cell.angle_alpha   90.00
_cell.angle_beta   90.00
_cell.angle_gamma   90.00
#
_symmetry.space_group_name_H-M   'P 1'
#
loop_
_entity.id
_entity.type
_entity.pdbx_description
1 polymer ?
#
loop_
_entity_poly.entity_id
_entity_poly.type
_entity_poly.pdbx_seq_one_letter_code
_entity_poly.pdbx_strand_id
1 'polypeptide(L)' 'MRDEELGQDEATLRLVACPECSAPAEIVDSSRIGSTGGPMEVVRVRCVVAHQFLMAAERLHHL' A
#
# COMPACT_ATOMS: atom_id res chain seq x y z
N MET A 1 33.27 -8.50 -17.76
CA MET A 1 32.35 -9.59 -17.38
C MET A 1 32.21 -9.59 -15.87
N ARG A 2 31.22 -8.85 -15.40
CA ARG A 2 30.54 -9.01 -14.11
C ARG A 2 29.11 -8.58 -14.42
N ASP A 3 28.47 -9.47 -15.16
CA ASP A 3 27.04 -9.58 -15.32
C ASP A 3 26.42 -9.98 -13.97
N GLU A 4 25.12 -9.73 -13.81
CA GLU A 4 24.27 -10.16 -12.67
C GLU A 4 24.51 -9.31 -11.41
N GLU A 5 23.56 -8.51 -10.92
CA GLU A 5 22.24 -8.93 -10.44
C GLU A 5 21.19 -7.86 -10.80
N LEU A 6 20.30 -8.17 -11.74
CA LEU A 6 19.06 -7.43 -11.91
C LEU A 6 18.33 -7.52 -10.57
N GLY A 7 18.36 -6.43 -9.78
CA GLY A 7 17.59 -6.32 -8.55
C GLY A 7 16.15 -6.67 -8.84
N GLN A 8 15.76 -7.88 -8.44
CA GLN A 8 14.41 -8.36 -8.54
C GLN A 8 13.64 -7.60 -7.45
N ASP A 9 13.25 -6.37 -7.78
CA ASP A 9 12.12 -5.71 -7.17
C ASP A 9 10.90 -6.55 -7.59
N GLU A 10 10.75 -7.70 -6.93
CA GLU A 10 9.57 -8.54 -7.01
C GLU A 10 8.47 -7.69 -6.38
N ALA A 11 7.93 -6.77 -7.19
CA ALA A 11 6.87 -5.84 -6.83
C ALA A 11 5.64 -6.68 -6.49
N THR A 12 5.65 -7.22 -5.28
CA THR A 12 4.62 -8.07 -4.73
C THR A 12 3.39 -7.19 -4.67
N LEU A 13 2.51 -7.37 -5.67
CA LEU A 13 1.32 -6.56 -5.83
C LEU A 13 0.36 -6.96 -4.72
N ARG A 14 0.49 -6.29 -3.58
CA ARG A 14 -0.28 -6.60 -2.38
C ARG A 14 -1.69 -6.05 -2.56
N LEU A 15 -2.61 -6.96 -2.88
CA LEU A 15 -4.03 -6.65 -2.94
C LEU A 15 -4.60 -6.59 -1.52
N VAL A 16 -5.43 -5.58 -1.28
CA VAL A 16 -6.19 -5.39 -0.04
C VAL A 16 -7.67 -5.21 -0.36
N ALA A 17 -8.54 -5.46 0.61
CA ALA A 17 -9.97 -5.24 0.43
C ALA A 17 -10.32 -3.75 0.56
N CYS A 18 -11.12 -3.24 -0.37
CA CYS A 18 -11.71 -1.90 -0.25
C CYS A 18 -12.61 -1.80 0.99
N PRO A 19 -12.39 -0.84 1.91
CA PRO A 19 -13.23 -0.70 3.10
C PRO A 19 -14.71 -0.46 2.83
N GLU A 20 -15.04 0.15 1.68
CA GLU A 20 -16.42 0.54 1.34
C GLU A 20 -17.18 -0.57 0.61
N CYS A 21 -16.55 -1.23 -0.36
CA CYS A 21 -17.22 -2.16 -1.27
C CYS A 21 -16.63 -3.57 -1.28
N SER A 22 -15.60 -3.84 -0.46
CA SER A 22 -14.87 -5.12 -0.40
C SER A 22 -14.23 -5.60 -1.71
N ALA A 23 -14.29 -4.80 -2.78
CA ALA A 23 -13.63 -5.11 -4.03
C ALA A 23 -12.09 -5.09 -3.87
N PRO A 24 -11.34 -5.85 -4.69
CA PRO A 24 -9.89 -5.81 -4.69
C PRO A 24 -9.37 -4.39 -4.89
N ALA A 25 -8.37 -4.02 -4.10
CA ALA A 25 -7.73 -2.72 -4.13
C ALA A 25 -6.21 -2.85 -4.07
N GLU A 26 -5.54 -1.96 -4.79
CA GLU A 26 -4.10 -1.86 -4.85
C GLU A 26 -3.60 -0.71 -3.96
N ILE A 27 -2.41 -0.86 -3.40
CA ILE A 27 -1.68 0.24 -2.79
C ILE A 27 -0.98 1.01 -3.91
N VAL A 28 -1.37 2.26 -4.14
CA VAL A 28 -0.83 3.10 -5.22
C VAL A 28 0.29 4.03 -4.77
N ASP A 29 0.39 4.27 -3.46
CA ASP A 29 1.36 5.19 -2.87
C ASP A 29 1.55 4.86 -1.39
N SER A 30 2.74 5.13 -0.85
CA SER A 30 3.09 4.98 0.56
C SER A 30 3.99 6.12 0.99
N SER A 31 3.72 6.72 2.15
CA SER A 31 4.45 7.87 2.65
C SER A 31 4.50 7.88 4.17
N ARG A 32 5.55 8.46 4.72
CA ARG A 32 5.67 8.71 6.16
C ARG A 32 5.20 10.12 6.49
N ILE A 33 4.29 10.26 7.44
CA ILE A 33 3.77 11.56 7.88
C ILE A 33 4.09 11.81 9.36
N GLY A 34 4.20 13.09 9.73
CA GLY A 34 4.18 13.48 11.13
C GLY A 34 2.76 13.47 11.69
N SER A 35 2.54 12.79 12.80
CA SER A 35 1.27 12.77 13.54
C SER A 35 1.50 13.20 15.00
N THR A 36 0.43 13.51 15.73
CA THR A 36 0.47 13.87 17.15
C THR A 36 0.97 12.73 18.05
N GLY A 37 0.84 11.48 17.61
CA GLY A 37 1.41 10.30 18.25
C GLY A 37 2.84 9.97 17.81
N GLY A 38 3.46 10.80 16.97
CA GLY A 38 4.76 10.54 16.35
C GLY A 38 4.67 10.24 14.86
N PRO A 39 5.80 9.94 14.20
CA PRO A 39 5.82 9.58 12.78
C PRO A 39 5.04 8.29 12.53
N MET A 40 4.20 8.27 11.49
CA MET A 40 3.44 7.08 11.08
C MET A 40 3.49 6.86 9.56
N GLU A 41 3.39 5.59 9.17
CA GLU A 41 3.31 5.21 7.75
C GLU A 41 1.85 5.23 7.28
N VAL A 42 1.60 5.92 6.17
CA VAL A 42 0.31 5.93 5.49
C VAL A 42 0.44 5.34 4.09
N VAL A 43 -0.61 4.68 3.67
CA VAL A 43 -0.77 4.14 2.32
C VAL A 43 -1.99 4.74 1.65
N ARG A 44 -1.87 4.98 0.35
CA ARG A 44 -3.02 5.28 -0.50
C ARG A 44 -3.47 4.00 -1.18
N VAL A 45 -4.75 3.69 -1.03
CA VAL A 45 -5.36 2.49 -1.60
C VAL A 45 -6.38 2.91 -2.64
N ARG A 46 -6.39 2.24 -3.80
CA ARG A 46 -7.37 2.45 -4.86
C ARG A 46 -8.00 1.13 -5.28
N CYS A 47 -9.32 1.03 -5.25
CA CYS A 47 -10.02 -0.19 -5.69
C CYS A 47 -10.37 -0.19 -7.17
N VAL A 48 -10.75 -1.35 -7.71
CA VAL A 48 -11.22 -1.50 -9.10
C VAL A 48 -12.48 -0.69 -9.42
N VAL A 49 -13.26 -0.31 -8.40
CA VAL A 49 -14.42 0.60 -8.49
C VAL A 49 -14.01 2.07 -8.35
N ALA A 50 -12.70 2.35 -8.34
CA ALA A 50 -12.09 3.67 -8.25
C ALA A 50 -12.32 4.46 -6.94
N HIS A 51 -12.75 3.82 -5.84
CA HIS A 51 -12.69 4.44 -4.52
C HIS A 51 -11.23 4.64 -4.08
N GLN A 52 -10.94 5.75 -3.42
CA GLN A 52 -9.61 6.10 -2.94
C GLN A 52 -9.63 6.37 -1.44
N PHE A 53 -8.69 5.76 -0.73
CA PHE A 53 -8.54 5.92 0.72
C PHE A 53 -7.08 6.20 1.08
N LEU A 54 -6.88 7.02 2.10
CA LEU A 54 -5.59 7.18 2.77
C LEU A 54 -5.71 6.55 4.16
N MET A 55 -4.85 5.58 4.45
CA MET A 55 -4.99 4.73 5.63
C MET A 55 -3.63 4.54 6.31
N ALA A 56 -3.61 4.32 7.63
CA ALA A 56 -2.39 3.87 8.30
C ALA A 56 -2.00 2.48 7.75
N ALA A 57 -0.73 2.29 7.38
CA ALA A 57 -0.23 1.02 6.88
C ALA A 57 -0.45 -0.13 7.88
N GLU A 58 -0.49 0.21 9.17
CA GLU A 58 -0.82 -0.65 10.30
C GLU A 58 -2.18 -1.34 10.20
N ARG A 59 -3.11 -0.77 9.45
CA ARG A 59 -4.47 -1.30 9.29
C ARG A 59 -4.59 -2.33 8.16
N LEU A 60 -3.53 -2.55 7.39
CA LEU A 60 -3.51 -3.52 6.29
C LEU A 60 -3.28 -4.97 6.77
N HIS A 61 -2.94 -5.18 8.05
CA HIS A 61 -2.54 -6.49 8.58
C HIS A 61 -3.71 -7.39 9.02
N HIS A 62 -4.94 -6.89 8.94
CA HIS A 62 -6.14 -7.54 9.49
C HIS A 62 -7.22 -7.83 8.45
N LEU A 63 -6.86 -7.92 7.17
CA LEU A 63 -7.77 -8.27 6.08
C LEU A 63 -7.53 -9.70 5.59
#